data_AF-A0AA95JZR8-F1
#
_entry.id   AF-A0AA95JZR8-F1
#
_cell.length_a   1.000
_cell.length_b   1.000
_cell.length_c   1.000
_cell.angle_alpha   90.00
_cell.angle_beta   90.00
_cell.angle_gamma   90.00
#
_symmetry.space_group_name_H-M   'P 1'
#
loop_
_entity.id
_entity.type
_entity.pdbx_description
1 polymer ?
#
loop_
_entity_poly.entity_id
_entity_poly.type
_entity_poly.pdbx_seq_one_letter_code
_entity_poly.pdbx_strand_id
1 'polypeptide(L)'
;MKKKNVNVFPFFLVILYLFIPAVANAVWYDPLVKFAQEFRTAVIILGGVAAVSSMVYVGVCWMISRMAGTMDTTMMDYVKHVGVIGCVGGAVALAGWAYSLWGGAIS
;
A
#
# COMPACT_ATOMS: atom_id res chain seq x y z
N MET A 1 13.01 38.27 49.91
CA MET A 1 12.27 37.94 48.67
C MET A 1 12.32 36.43 48.45
N LYS A 2 11.18 35.73 48.60
CA LYS A 2 11.09 34.26 48.43
C LYS A 2 10.75 33.96 46.96
N LYS A 3 11.69 33.38 46.19
CA LYS A 3 11.44 32.93 44.80
C LYS A 3 10.40 31.81 44.82
N LYS A 4 9.21 32.08 44.27
CA LYS A 4 8.16 31.08 44.09
C LYS A 4 8.55 30.21 42.89
N ASN A 5 9.03 29.00 43.14
CA ASN A 5 9.32 28.02 42.09
C ASN A 5 8.00 27.65 41.40
N VAL A 6 7.78 28.22 40.22
CA VAL A 6 6.64 27.89 39.38
C VAL A 6 6.92 26.50 38.80
N ASN A 7 6.09 25.51 39.13
CA ASN A 7 6.20 24.16 38.58
C ASN A 7 5.86 24.21 37.08
N VAL A 8 6.87 24.43 36.23
CA VAL A 8 6.75 24.51 34.75
C VAL A 8 6.52 23.12 34.13
N PHE A 9 6.94 22.06 34.84
CA PHE A 9 6.86 20.67 34.40
C PHE A 9 5.44 20.16 34.10
N PRO A 10 4.42 20.34 34.97
CA PRO A 10 3.05 19.92 34.67
C PRO A 10 2.43 20.69 33.49
N PHE A 11 2.76 21.96 33.32
CA PHE A 11 2.26 22.77 32.19
C PHE A 11 2.81 22.29 30.85
N PHE A 12 4.10 21.92 30.80
CA PHE A 12 4.74 21.34 29.62
C PHE A 12 4.12 20.00 29.20
N LEU A 13 3.79 19.13 30.16
CA LEU A 13 3.15 17.84 29.88
C LEU A 13 1.73 17.97 29.32
N VAL A 14 0.96 18.97 29.76
CA VAL A 14 -0.39 19.24 29.24
C VAL A 14 -0.34 19.76 27.80
N ILE A 15 0.64 20.61 27.47
CA ILE A 15 0.86 21.05 26.08
C ILE A 15 1.25 19.86 25.20
N LEU A 16 2.13 18.99 25.69
CA LEU A 16 2.55 17.80 24.93
C LEU A 16 1.36 16.85 24.67
N TYR A 17 0.45 16.71 25.63
CA TYR A 17 -0.77 15.90 25.49
C TYR A 17 -1.77 16.48 24.48
N LEU A 18 -1.89 17.81 24.42
CA LEU A 18 -2.71 18.50 23.42
C LEU A 18 -2.18 18.38 21.98
N PHE A 19 -0.87 18.15 21.82
CA PHE A 19 -0.24 17.89 20.53
C PHE A 19 -0.21 16.41 20.15
N ILE A 20 -0.75 15.50 20.98
CA ILE A 20 -0.92 14.10 20.59
C ILE A 20 -2.04 14.06 19.53
N PRO A 21 -1.78 13.47 18.35
CA PRO A 21 -2.74 13.47 17.24
C PRO A 21 -4.10 12.84 17.58
N ALA A 22 -4.18 12.07 18.67
CA ALA A 22 -5.41 11.48 19.18
C ALA A 22 -6.47 12.51 19.66
N VAL A 23 -6.08 13.73 20.03
CA VAL A 23 -7.01 14.78 20.49
C VAL A 23 -7.20 15.90 19.45
N ALA A 24 -6.39 15.91 18.38
CA ALA A 24 -6.50 16.84 17.25
C ALA A 24 -7.45 16.28 16.17
N ASN A 25 -8.67 15.88 16.56
CA ASN A 25 -9.67 15.37 15.63
C ASN A 25 -10.35 16.55 14.91
N ALA A 26 -9.77 16.99 13.79
CA ALA A 26 -10.49 17.83 12.85
C ALA A 26 -11.54 16.97 12.13
N VAL A 27 -12.82 17.34 12.23
CA VAL A 27 -13.97 16.62 11.61
C VAL A 27 -13.80 16.41 10.09
N TRP A 28 -12.98 17.23 9.44
CA TRP A 28 -12.67 17.15 8.01
C TRP A 28 -11.52 16.18 7.66
N TYR A 29 -10.74 15.75 8.65
CA TYR A 29 -9.58 14.86 8.44
C TYR A 29 -10.01 13.40 8.27
N ASP A 30 -10.98 12.93 9.05
CA ASP A 30 -11.55 11.58 8.95
C ASP A 30 -12.07 11.20 7.55
N PRO A 31 -12.93 12.00 6.89
CA PRO A 31 -13.46 11.62 5.56
C PRO A 31 -12.36 11.61 4.48
N LEU A 32 -11.34 12.47 4.59
CA LEU A 32 -10.25 12.52 3.63
C LEU A 32 -9.33 11.30 3.76
N VAL A 33 -9.01 10.91 5.00
CA VAL A 33 -8.22 9.69 5.27
C VAL A 33 -8.98 8.45 4.84
N LYS A 34 -10.29 8.39 5.11
CA LYS A 34 -11.14 7.28 4.66
C LYS A 34 -11.20 7.15 3.14
N PHE A 35 -11.35 8.28 2.42
CA PHE A 35 -11.28 8.29 0.96
C PHE A 35 -9.92 7.79 0.44
N ALA A 36 -8.81 8.23 1.04
CA ALA A 36 -7.49 7.77 0.65
C ALA A 36 -7.28 6.26 0.88
N GLN A 37 -7.85 5.71 1.96
CA GLN A 37 -7.84 4.28 2.23
C GLN A 37 -8.66 3.50 1.19
N GLU A 38 -9.89 3.93 0.91
CA GLU A 38 -10.75 3.28 -0.10
C GLU A 38 -10.14 3.36 -1.51
N PHE A 39 -9.52 4.49 -1.86
CA PHE A 39 -8.82 4.66 -3.14
C PHE A 39 -7.61 3.71 -3.26
N ARG A 40 -6.81 3.56 -2.19
CA ARG A 40 -5.69 2.62 -2.17
C ARG A 40 -6.17 1.19 -2.40
N THR A 41 -7.24 0.77 -1.74
CA THR A 41 -7.83 -0.56 -1.90
C THR A 41 -8.36 -0.76 -3.33
N ALA A 42 -9.03 0.23 -3.90
CA ALA A 42 -9.50 0.18 -5.29
C ALA A 42 -8.34 0.00 -6.28
N VAL A 43 -7.22 0.71 -6.09
CA VAL A 43 -6.04 0.58 -6.96
C VAL A 43 -5.40 -0.80 -6.86
N ILE A 44 -5.35 -1.41 -5.66
CA ILE A 44 -4.83 -2.77 -5.49
C ILE A 44 -5.70 -3.79 -6.22
N ILE A 45 -7.03 -3.68 -6.10
CA ILE A 45 -7.98 -4.58 -6.77
C ILE A 45 -7.88 -4.43 -8.30
N LEU A 46 -7.89 -3.19 -8.81
CA LEU A 46 -7.75 -2.92 -10.24
C LEU A 46 -6.40 -3.42 -10.79
N GLY A 47 -5.32 -3.21 -10.05
CA GLY A 47 -4.00 -3.73 -10.38
C GLY A 47 -3.96 -5.26 -10.41
N GLY A 48 -4.62 -5.91 -9.45
CA GLY A 48 -4.75 -7.37 -9.41
C GLY A 48 -5.53 -7.94 -10.60
N VAL A 49 -6.66 -7.32 -10.96
CA VAL A 49 -7.46 -7.72 -12.13
C VAL A 49 -6.64 -7.55 -13.42
N ALA A 50 -5.94 -6.43 -13.58
CA ALA A 50 -5.10 -6.17 -14.75
C ALA A 50 -3.93 -7.18 -14.85
N ALA A 51 -3.32 -7.54 -13.72
CA ALA A 51 -2.26 -8.54 -13.68
C ALA A 51 -2.78 -9.91 -14.15
N VAL A 52 -3.91 -10.37 -13.60
CA VAL A 52 -4.53 -11.65 -13.98
C VAL A 52 -4.95 -11.65 -15.45
N SER A 53 -5.61 -10.59 -15.94
CA SER A 53 -6.02 -10.52 -17.34
C SER A 53 -4.84 -10.54 -18.31
N SER A 54 -3.75 -9.85 -17.97
CA SER A 54 -2.54 -9.87 -18.78
C SER A 54 -1.86 -11.24 -18.79
N MET A 55 -1.90 -11.97 -17.67
CA MET A 55 -1.36 -13.34 -17.57
C MET A 55 -2.11 -14.31 -18.48
N VAL A 56 -3.45 -14.23 -18.48
CA VAL A 56 -4.30 -15.04 -19.35
C VAL A 56 -3.99 -14.75 -20.82
N TYR A 57 -3.81 -13.48 -21.19
CA TYR A 57 -3.46 -13.10 -22.56
C TYR A 57 -2.14 -13.75 -23.02
N VAL A 58 -1.06 -13.63 -22.25
CA VAL A 58 0.24 -14.23 -22.62
C VAL A 58 0.16 -15.75 -22.67
N GLY A 59 -0.62 -16.38 -21.79
CA GLY A 59 -0.86 -17.84 -21.82
C GLY A 59 -1.59 -18.30 -23.08
N VAL A 60 -2.60 -17.55 -23.53
CA VAL A 60 -3.34 -17.83 -24.76
C VAL A 60 -2.45 -17.66 -25.99
N CYS A 61 -1.67 -16.57 -26.07
CA CYS A 61 -0.72 -16.36 -27.17
C CYS A 61 0.32 -17.49 -27.25
N TRP A 62 0.84 -17.95 -26.10
CA TRP A 62 1.79 -19.05 -26.06
C TRP A 62 1.20 -20.36 -26.59
N MET A 63 -0.05 -20.67 -26.24
CA MET A 63 -0.75 -21.85 -26.74
C MET A 63 -0.99 -21.75 -28.25
N ILE A 64 -1.38 -20.57 -28.76
CA ILE A 64 -1.57 -20.32 -30.19
C ILE A 64 -0.25 -20.45 -30.96
N SER A 65 0.86 -19.89 -30.45
CA SER A 65 2.19 -20.03 -31.07
C SER A 65 2.63 -21.49 -31.18
N ARG A 66 2.35 -22.32 -30.15
CA ARG A 66 2.61 -23.76 -30.20
C ARG A 66 1.75 -24.50 -31.23
N MET A 67 0.50 -24.11 -31.40
CA MET A 67 -0.41 -24.71 -32.41
C MET A 67 -0.07 -24.26 -33.84
N ALA A 68 0.41 -23.02 -34.01
CA ALA A 68 0.77 -22.44 -35.29
C ALA A 68 2.20 -22.79 -35.76
N GLY A 69 3.01 -23.40 -34.89
CA GLY A 69 4.42 -23.70 -35.17
C GLY A 69 5.32 -22.46 -35.23
N THR A 70 4.83 -21.29 -34.79
CA THR A 70 5.62 -20.05 -34.74
C THR A 70 6.25 -19.86 -33.36
N MET A 71 7.43 -19.23 -33.31
CA MET A 71 8.13 -18.92 -32.05
C MET A 71 7.86 -17.51 -31.53
N ASP A 72 6.75 -16.88 -31.96
CA ASP A 72 6.47 -15.47 -31.66
C ASP A 72 6.27 -15.18 -30.17
N THR A 73 5.76 -16.16 -29.42
CA THR A 73 5.71 -16.09 -27.95
C THR A 73 6.27 -17.36 -27.35
N THR A 74 7.37 -17.22 -26.61
CA THR A 74 8.07 -18.36 -26.02
C THR A 74 7.66 -18.56 -24.57
N MET A 75 7.87 -19.77 -24.05
CA MET A 75 7.65 -20.07 -22.62
C MET A 75 8.42 -19.10 -21.71
N MET A 76 9.54 -18.56 -22.18
CA MET A 76 10.34 -17.61 -21.43
C MET A 76 9.71 -16.23 -21.32
N ASP A 77 8.89 -15.82 -22.27
CA ASP A 77 8.13 -14.57 -22.18
C ASP A 77 7.00 -14.70 -21.14
N TYR A 78 6.37 -15.87 -21.04
CA TYR A 78 5.42 -16.18 -19.97
C TYR A 78 6.07 -16.15 -18.58
N VAL A 79 7.24 -16.79 -18.43
CA VAL A 79 7.98 -16.80 -17.14
C VAL A 79 8.44 -15.40 -16.75
N LYS A 80 8.93 -14.59 -17.70
CA LYS A 80 9.28 -13.19 -17.44
C LYS A 80 8.07 -12.38 -17.00
N HIS A 81 6.91 -12.57 -17.63
CA HIS A 81 5.68 -11.86 -17.26
C HIS A 81 5.19 -12.22 -15.86
N VAL A 82 5.19 -13.51 -15.51
CA VAL A 82 4.91 -13.99 -14.15
C VAL A 82 5.91 -13.42 -13.14
N GLY A 83 7.20 -13.40 -13.50
CA GLY A 83 8.27 -12.89 -12.66
C GLY A 83 8.12 -11.38 -12.35
N VAL A 84 7.73 -10.58 -13.34
CA VAL A 84 7.46 -9.14 -13.15
C VAL A 84 6.24 -8.95 -12.25
N ILE A 85 5.15 -9.70 -12.47
CA ILE A 85 3.96 -9.64 -11.62
C ILE A 85 4.29 -10.02 -10.17
N GLY A 86 5.08 -11.09 -9.98
CA GLY A 86 5.52 -11.53 -8.65
C GLY A 86 6.42 -10.51 -7.95
N CYS A 87 7.34 -9.87 -8.69
CA CYS A 87 8.22 -8.84 -8.14
C CYS A 87 7.46 -7.57 -7.73
N VAL A 88 6.56 -7.08 -8.58
CA VAL A 88 5.73 -5.90 -8.29
C VAL A 88 4.73 -6.20 -7.17
N GLY A 89 4.01 -7.33 -7.24
CA GLY A 89 3.08 -7.76 -6.20
C GLY A 89 3.78 -8.01 -4.86
N GLY A 90 4.97 -8.62 -4.90
CA GLY A 90 5.82 -8.82 -3.73
C GLY A 90 6.29 -7.51 -3.11
N ALA A 91 6.69 -6.52 -3.92
CA ALA A 91 7.06 -5.20 -3.42
C ALA A 91 5.88 -4.48 -2.76
N VAL A 92 4.66 -4.59 -3.31
CA VAL A 92 3.45 -4.03 -2.72
C VAL A 92 3.11 -4.73 -1.40
N ALA A 93 3.21 -6.06 -1.33
CA ALA A 93 2.98 -6.83 -0.11
C ALA A 93 4.01 -6.50 0.98
N LEU A 94 5.28 -6.38 0.62
CA LEU A 94 6.35 -5.98 1.54
C LEU A 94 6.19 -4.55 2.04
N ALA A 95 5.82 -3.62 1.16
CA ALA A 95 5.49 -2.24 1.56
C ALA A 95 4.27 -2.22 2.49
N GLY A 96 3.30 -3.09 2.26
CA GLY A 96 2.15 -3.23 3.14
C GLY A 96 2.51 -3.78 4.52
N TRP A 97 3.35 -4.81 4.56
CA TRP A 97 3.88 -5.36 5.81
C TRP A 97 4.74 -4.35 6.57
N ALA A 98 5.63 -3.63 5.89
CA ALA A 98 6.43 -2.58 6.51
C ALA A 98 5.55 -1.47 7.11
N TYR A 99 4.46 -1.12 6.45
CA TYR A 99 3.48 -0.15 6.97
C TYR A 99 2.74 -0.68 8.21
N SER A 100 2.42 -1.98 8.24
CA SER A 100 1.78 -2.62 9.40
C SER A 100 2.68 -2.65 10.64
N LEU A 101 4.00 -2.72 10.49
CA LEU A 101 4.96 -2.65 11.60
C LEU A 101 5.02 -1.27 12.27
N TRP A 102 4.68 -0.20 11.53
CA TRP A 102 4.67 1.17 12.03
C TRP A 102 3.33 1.59 12.65
N GLY A 103 2.43 0.63 12.91
CA GLY A 103 1.11 0.89 13.48
C GLY A 103 0.06 1.34 12.46
N GLY A 104 0.39 1.32 11.17
CA GLY A 104 -0.56 1.55 10.08
C GLY A 104 -1.28 0.26 9.72
N ALA A 105 -2.49 0.04 10.23
CA ALA A 105 -3.30 -1.09 9.79
C ALA A 105 -3.70 -0.89 8.31
N ILE A 106 -3.43 -1.89 7.48
CA ILE A 106 -4.04 -2.02 6.16
C ILE A 106 -5.37 -2.74 6.40
N SER A 107 -6.47 -1.99 6.30
CA SER A 107 -7.82 -2.53 6.27
C SER A 107 -8.32 -2.72 4.85
#